data_AF-A0A7S4BNV0-F1
#
_entry.id   AF-A0A7S4BNV0-F1
#
_cell.length_a   1.000
_cell.length_b   1.000
_cell.length_c   1.000
_cell.angle_alpha   90.00
_cell.angle_beta   90.00
_cell.angle_gamma   90.00
#
_symmetry.space_group_name_H-M   'P 1'
#
loop_
_entity.id
_entity.type
_entity.pdbx_description
1 polymer ?
#
loop_
_entity_poly.entity_id
_entity_poly.type
_entity_poly.pdbx_seq_one_letter_code
_entity_poly.pdbx_strand_id
1 'polypeptide(L)'
;FAYALGEELRLEGEQTRLWRILLRKAWVRTLPFCLVVLFLCTPANASRTFKTLQCDSFRKTDDPVAYESFLHSDYALDCGSGEYAAAQAWAYVSMSLWPIG
;
A
#
# COMPACT_ATOMS: atom_id res chain seq x y z
N PHE A 1 -0.62 -54.30 -6.59
CA PHE A 1 -0.49 -53.01 -7.27
C PHE A 1 -1.64 -52.06 -6.99
N ALA A 2 -2.92 -52.42 -7.20
CA ALA A 2 -4.06 -51.52 -6.95
C ALA A 2 -4.20 -51.05 -5.48
N TYR A 3 -3.84 -51.89 -4.50
CA TYR A 3 -3.93 -51.53 -3.08
C TYR A 3 -2.93 -50.46 -2.64
N ALA A 4 -1.66 -50.54 -3.08
CA ALA A 4 -0.63 -49.57 -2.73
C ALA A 4 -0.95 -48.17 -3.29
N LEU A 5 -1.51 -48.11 -4.50
CA LEU A 5 -1.90 -46.87 -5.18
C LEU A 5 -3.10 -46.20 -4.49
N GLY A 6 -3.98 -46.99 -3.86
CA GLY A 6 -5.10 -46.48 -3.05
C GLY A 6 -4.66 -45.86 -1.72
N GLU A 7 -3.59 -46.38 -1.11
CA GLU A 7 -3.02 -45.81 0.12
C GLU A 7 -2.28 -44.49 -0.13
N GLU A 8 -1.50 -44.39 -1.21
CA GLU A 8 -0.81 -43.12 -1.57
C GLU A 8 -1.80 -41.98 -1.83
N LEU A 9 -2.86 -42.22 -2.62
CA LEU A 9 -3.90 -41.22 -2.89
C LEU A 9 -4.67 -40.80 -1.61
N ARG A 10 -4.84 -41.72 -0.67
CA ARG A 10 -5.49 -41.43 0.62
C ARG A 10 -4.61 -40.53 1.50
N LEU A 11 -3.30 -40.78 1.52
CA LEU A 11 -2.33 -39.98 2.27
C LEU A 11 -2.23 -38.56 1.70
N GLU A 12 -2.19 -38.39 0.38
CA GLU A 12 -2.20 -37.06 -0.25
C GLU A 12 -3.49 -36.27 0.05
N GLY A 13 -4.65 -36.94 0.00
CA GLY A 13 -5.94 -36.35 0.33
C GLY A 13 -6.05 -35.89 1.79
N GLU A 14 -5.48 -36.67 2.71
CA GLU A 14 -5.45 -36.34 4.14
C GLU A 14 -4.48 -35.20 4.45
N GLN A 15 -3.30 -35.21 3.80
CA GLN A 15 -2.28 -34.18 3.94
C GLN A 15 -2.78 -32.82 3.44
N THR A 16 -3.44 -32.73 2.27
CA THR A 16 -4.01 -31.47 1.77
C THR A 16 -5.15 -30.91 2.63
N ARG A 17 -5.90 -31.76 3.35
CA ARG A 17 -6.88 -31.31 4.35
C ARG A 17 -6.20 -30.72 5.57
N LEU A 18 -5.16 -31.37 6.09
CA LEU A 18 -4.40 -30.88 7.23
C LEU A 18 -3.73 -29.53 6.94
N TRP A 19 -3.12 -29.38 5.76
CA TRP A 19 -2.54 -28.10 5.32
C TRP A 19 -3.54 -26.96 5.30
N ARG A 20 -4.76 -27.19 4.77
CA ARG A 20 -5.82 -26.16 4.77
C ARG A 20 -6.25 -25.75 6.17
N ILE A 21 -6.36 -26.71 7.09
CA ILE A 21 -6.73 -26.43 8.49
C ILE A 21 -5.62 -25.64 9.19
N LEU A 22 -4.36 -26.05 9.03
CA LEU A 22 -3.21 -25.36 9.59
C LEU A 22 -3.07 -23.94 9.04
N LEU A 23 -3.19 -23.76 7.72
CA LEU A 23 -3.17 -22.44 7.08
C LEU A 23 -4.28 -21.54 7.60
N ARG A 24 -5.51 -22.04 7.71
CA ARG A 24 -6.65 -21.27 8.21
C ARG A 24 -6.46 -20.86 9.68
N LYS A 25 -5.92 -21.76 10.50
CA LYS A 25 -5.64 -21.51 11.92
C LYS A 25 -4.48 -20.53 12.11
N ALA A 26 -3.45 -20.63 11.28
CA ALA A 26 -2.35 -19.67 11.22
C ALA A 26 -2.86 -18.29 10.80
N TRP A 27 -3.65 -18.23 9.72
CA TRP A 27 -4.26 -16.99 9.23
C TRP A 27 -5.06 -16.28 10.31
N VAL A 28 -5.99 -16.98 10.99
CA VAL A 28 -6.81 -16.38 12.05
C VAL A 28 -5.97 -15.85 13.21
N ARG A 29 -4.81 -16.47 13.48
CA ARG A 29 -3.92 -16.05 14.57
C ARG A 29 -2.99 -14.90 14.17
N THR A 30 -2.57 -14.81 12.91
CA THR A 30 -1.73 -13.73 12.39
C THR A 30 -2.52 -12.49 11.99
N LEU A 31 -3.79 -12.65 11.61
CA LEU A 31 -4.69 -11.58 11.21
C LEU A 31 -4.76 -10.40 12.21
N PRO A 32 -4.92 -10.60 13.54
CA PRO A 32 -4.93 -9.48 14.48
C PRO A 32 -3.59 -8.73 14.51
N PHE A 33 -2.46 -9.42 14.40
CA PHE A 33 -1.15 -8.77 14.35
C PHE A 33 -0.98 -7.98 13.06
N CYS A 34 -1.35 -8.55 11.92
CA CYS A 34 -1.38 -7.84 10.64
C CYS A 34 -2.27 -6.59 10.72
N LEU A 35 -3.46 -6.69 11.29
CA LEU A 35 -4.36 -5.53 11.46
C LEU A 35 -3.75 -4.45 12.36
N VAL A 36 -3.07 -4.80 13.45
CA VAL A 36 -2.39 -3.83 14.33
C VAL A 36 -1.25 -3.13 13.60
N VAL A 37 -0.42 -3.88 12.88
CA VAL A 37 0.67 -3.31 12.07
C VAL A 37 0.11 -2.38 11.00
N LEU A 38 -0.93 -2.81 10.29
CA LEU A 38 -1.61 -1.99 9.29
C LEU A 38 -2.16 -0.71 9.93
N PHE A 39 -2.88 -0.81 11.05
CA PHE A 39 -3.45 0.33 11.77
C PHE A 39 -2.38 1.33 12.24
N LEU A 40 -1.21 0.86 12.68
CA LEU A 40 -0.08 1.72 13.07
C LEU A 40 0.59 2.39 11.85
N CYS A 41 0.67 1.69 10.72
CA CYS A 41 1.25 2.23 9.50
C CYS A 41 0.34 3.23 8.78
N THR A 42 -0.98 3.09 8.89
CA THR A 42 -1.96 3.98 8.22
C THR A 42 -1.76 5.47 8.51
N PRO A 43 -1.68 5.95 9.78
CA PRO A 43 -1.54 7.38 10.06
C PRO A 43 -0.19 7.95 9.58
N ALA A 44 0.89 7.16 9.67
CA ALA A 44 2.21 7.56 9.18
C ALA A 44 2.19 7.76 7.65
N ASN A 45 1.52 6.87 6.92
CA ASN A 45 1.38 6.98 5.48
C ASN A 45 0.40 8.08 5.07
N ALA A 46 -0.75 8.20 5.74
CA ALA A 46 -1.75 9.24 5.51
C ALA A 46 -1.13 10.65 5.59
N SER A 47 -0.36 10.93 6.65
CA SER A 47 0.27 12.23 6.82
C SER A 47 1.25 12.58 5.70
N ARG A 48 1.96 11.59 5.15
CA ARG A 48 2.86 11.78 4.01
C ARG A 48 2.08 12.00 2.72
N THR A 49 1.06 11.19 2.48
CA THR A 49 0.18 11.29 1.30
C THR A 49 -0.53 12.64 1.24
N PHE A 50 -1.03 13.17 2.36
CA PHE A 50 -1.65 14.49 2.37
C PHE A 50 -0.65 15.62 2.15
N LYS A 51 0.57 15.50 2.69
CA LYS A 51 1.63 16.48 2.44
C LYS A 51 2.06 16.51 0.97
N THR A 52 2.07 15.36 0.30
CA THR A 52 2.36 15.28 -1.14
C THR A 52 1.27 15.91 -2.03
N LEU A 53 0.11 16.27 -1.48
CA LEU A 53 -0.98 16.93 -2.22
C LEU A 53 -1.03 18.46 -1.97
N GLN A 54 -0.18 18.98 -1.08
CA GLN A 54 -0.11 20.40 -0.78
C GLN A 54 0.99 21.04 -1.62
N CYS A 55 0.60 21.94 -2.51
CA CYS A 55 1.51 22.74 -3.32
C CYS A 55 1.32 24.21 -2.99
N ASP A 56 2.41 24.91 -2.72
CA ASP A 56 2.44 26.35 -2.55
C ASP A 56 2.82 26.99 -3.88
N SER A 57 2.06 28.00 -4.32
CA SER A 57 2.36 28.76 -5.53
C SER A 57 3.09 30.06 -5.21
N PHE A 58 4.19 30.28 -5.90
CA PHE A 58 5.00 31.49 -5.80
C PHE A 58 5.02 32.20 -7.15
N ARG A 59 5.10 33.53 -7.08
CA ARG A 59 5.17 34.37 -8.28
C ARG A 59 6.63 34.44 -8.75
N LYS A 60 6.86 34.20 -10.03
CA LYS A 60 8.22 34.20 -10.58
C LYS A 60 8.77 35.63 -10.61
N THR A 61 10.01 35.83 -10.18
CA THR A 61 10.62 37.17 -10.10
C THR A 61 10.82 37.79 -11.49
N ASP A 62 11.05 36.95 -12.50
CA ASP A 62 11.35 37.38 -13.88
C ASP A 62 10.11 37.54 -14.76
N ASP A 63 8.96 36.99 -14.38
CA ASP A 63 7.70 37.13 -15.11
C ASP A 63 6.51 37.17 -14.13
N PRO A 64 5.87 38.35 -13.94
CA PRO A 64 4.79 38.54 -12.97
C PRO A 64 3.48 37.83 -13.34
N VAL A 65 3.38 37.28 -14.56
CA VAL A 65 2.24 36.48 -15.03
C VAL A 65 2.47 34.98 -14.77
N ALA A 66 3.74 34.56 -14.68
CA ALA A 66 4.10 33.17 -14.43
C ALA A 66 4.09 32.84 -12.92
N TYR A 67 3.51 31.69 -12.58
CA TYR A 67 3.52 31.11 -11.25
C TYR A 67 4.25 29.78 -11.29
N GLU A 68 5.10 29.52 -10.30
CA GLU A 68 5.71 28.22 -10.06
C GLU A 68 5.11 27.63 -8.79
N SER A 69 4.74 26.35 -8.83
CA SER A 69 4.15 25.65 -7.70
C SER A 69 5.11 24.59 -7.19
N PHE A 70 5.48 24.69 -5.92
CA PHE A 70 6.40 23.75 -5.29
C PHE A 70 5.70 22.96 -4.20
N LEU A 71 6.18 21.73 -3.96
CA LEU A 71 5.61 20.87 -2.94
C LEU A 71 5.87 21.44 -1.54
N HIS A 72 4.82 21.57 -0.73
CA HIS A 72 4.90 22.16 0.61
C HIS A 72 5.89 21.43 1.54
N SER A 73 6.02 20.10 1.39
CA SER A 73 6.98 19.31 2.18
C SER A 73 8.40 19.36 1.65
N ASP A 74 8.60 19.72 0.38
CA ASP A 74 9.91 19.78 -0.27
C ASP A 74 9.90 20.80 -1.42
N TYR A 75 10.41 21.99 -1.15
CA TYR A 75 10.47 23.07 -2.13
C TYR A 75 11.45 22.82 -3.28
N ALA A 76 12.21 21.71 -3.27
CA ALA A 76 13.00 21.29 -4.42
C ALA A 76 12.14 20.63 -5.52
N LEU A 77 10.93 20.18 -5.20
CA LEU A 77 10.06 19.48 -6.13
C LEU A 77 8.98 20.42 -6.70
N ASP A 78 9.00 20.61 -8.02
CA ASP A 78 7.96 21.35 -8.75
C ASP A 78 6.73 20.46 -8.95
N CYS A 79 5.55 20.97 -8.56
CA CYS A 79 4.27 20.31 -8.73
C CYS A 79 3.81 20.21 -10.19
N GLY A 80 4.45 20.92 -11.11
CA GLY A 80 4.30 20.76 -12.56
C GLY A 80 5.19 19.68 -13.16
N SER A 81 6.14 19.11 -12.40
CA SER A 81 7.09 18.13 -12.91
C SER A 81 6.47 16.73 -13.11
N GLY A 82 7.03 15.96 -14.04
CA GLY A 82 6.62 14.56 -14.23
C GLY A 82 6.93 13.66 -13.02
N GLU A 83 7.91 14.03 -12.20
CA GLU A 83 8.25 13.33 -10.95
C GLU A 83 7.15 13.49 -9.89
N TYR A 84 6.57 14.68 -9.79
CA TYR A 84 5.41 14.93 -8.94
C TYR A 84 4.18 14.12 -9.40
N ALA A 85 3.93 14.02 -10.70
CA ALA A 85 2.81 13.22 -11.23
C ALA A 85 2.90 11.74 -10.82
N ALA A 86 4.11 11.17 -10.79
CA ALA A 86 4.31 9.81 -10.32
C ALA A 86 4.04 9.67 -8.81
N ALA A 87 4.54 10.60 -8.00
CA ALA A 87 4.27 10.63 -6.56
C ALA A 87 2.76 10.79 -6.26
N GLN A 88 2.08 11.63 -7.04
CA GLN A 88 0.64 11.87 -6.93
C GLN A 88 -0.18 10.63 -7.30
N ALA A 89 0.22 9.86 -8.32
CA ALA A 89 -0.42 8.59 -8.65
C ALA A 89 -0.32 7.59 -7.50
N TRP A 90 0.86 7.44 -6.88
CA TRP A 90 1.05 6.61 -5.70
C TRP A 90 0.23 7.10 -4.50
N ALA A 91 0.10 8.42 -4.35
CA ALA A 91 -0.75 9.00 -3.32
C ALA A 91 -2.22 8.58 -3.49
N TYR A 92 -2.78 8.67 -4.69
CA TYR A 92 -4.16 8.23 -4.97
C TYR A 92 -4.37 6.72 -4.80
N VAL A 93 -3.39 5.91 -5.23
CA VAL A 93 -3.42 4.45 -5.02
C VAL A 93 -3.43 4.13 -3.52
N SER A 94 -2.61 4.83 -2.74
CA SER A 94 -2.55 4.64 -1.29
C SER A 94 -3.86 5.03 -0.60
N MET A 95 -4.51 6.11 -1.03
CA MET A 95 -5.83 6.53 -0.54
C MET A 95 -6.93 5.51 -0.86
N SER A 96 -6.84 4.87 -2.04
CA SER A 96 -7.83 3.86 -2.46
C SER A 96 -7.67 2.55 -1.69
N LEU A 97 -6.43 2.17 -1.37
CA LEU A 97 -6.13 0.96 -0.60
C LEU A 97 -6.47 1.12 0.89
N TRP A 98 -6.38 2.35 1.40
CA TRP A 98 -6.61 2.71 2.79
C TRP A 98 -7.57 3.90 2.85
N PRO A 99 -8.90 3.71 2.78
CA PRO A 99 -9.83 4.81 3.00
C PRO A 99 -9.63 5.32 4.43
N ILE A 100 -9.04 6.51 4.54
CA ILE A 100 -8.84 7.20 5.80
C ILE A 100 -10.24 7.63 6.26
N GLY A 101 -10.74 7.00 7.32
CA GLY A 101 -12.00 7.30 7.98
C GLY A 101 -11.75 7.63 9.45
#